data_AF-A0A2P9HPX0-F1
#
_entry.id   AF-A0A2P9HPX0-F1
#
_cell.length_a   1.000
_cell.length_b   1.000
_cell.length_c   1.000
_cell.angle_alpha   90.00
_cell.angle_beta   90.00
_cell.angle_gamma   90.00
#
_symmetry.space_group_name_H-M   'P 1'
#
loop_
_entity.id
_entity.type
_entity.pdbx_description
1 polymer ?
#
loop_
_entity_poly.entity_id
_entity_poly.type
_entity_poly.pdbx_seq_one_letter_code
_entity_poly.pdbx_strand_id
1 'polypeptide(L)'
;MPSLDDIFRYFRGVWKMMLGRRDGLDYLDITAEGFWSSFFAIAVALPPLFASWVAYAADLTAGREEAGIRFAIVLWAAFVDVAAWVVPLAIIGMLAKRIGIVKRYAAYVIATNWGSALLAWIFAPITLLQLFFPGRFDVATLFALIMFGASIVLSYRLTHVALQRQHAFVAPFFACVFFGSLFLTVLLQQIFGIGFDPHAY
;
A
#
# COMPACT_ATOMS: atom_id res chain seq x y z
N MET A 1 -20.39 5.48 -0.46
CA MET A 1 -19.20 5.55 -1.35
C MET A 1 -18.80 7.02 -1.45
N PRO A 2 -17.51 7.37 -1.26
CA PRO A 2 -17.03 8.75 -1.39
C PRO A 2 -17.27 9.31 -2.80
N SER A 3 -17.57 10.59 -2.90
CA SER A 3 -17.62 11.28 -4.20
C SER A 3 -16.22 11.45 -4.80
N LEU A 4 -16.12 11.79 -6.09
CA LEU A 4 -14.82 12.12 -6.70
C LEU A 4 -14.18 13.33 -6.02
N ASP A 5 -14.97 14.35 -5.67
CA ASP A 5 -14.48 15.53 -4.95
C ASP A 5 -13.93 15.16 -3.57
N ASP A 6 -14.56 14.21 -2.88
CA ASP A 6 -14.03 13.66 -1.63
C ASP A 6 -12.71 12.94 -1.84
N ILE A 7 -12.59 12.11 -2.88
CA ILE A 7 -11.34 11.39 -3.18
C ILE A 7 -10.20 12.38 -3.43
N PHE A 8 -10.42 13.42 -4.25
CA PHE A 8 -9.41 14.45 -4.48
C PHE A 8 -9.07 15.24 -3.21
N ARG A 9 -10.07 15.55 -2.39
CA ARG A 9 -9.87 16.21 -1.09
C ARG A 9 -9.02 15.32 -0.16
N TYR A 10 -9.31 14.04 -0.07
CA TYR A 10 -8.55 13.08 0.74
C TYR A 10 -7.13 12.90 0.23
N PHE A 11 -6.94 12.76 -1.08
CA PHE A 11 -5.61 12.70 -1.71
C PHE A 11 -4.78 13.94 -1.42
N ARG A 12 -5.37 15.13 -1.50
CA ARG A 12 -4.71 16.38 -1.10
C ARG A 12 -4.32 16.36 0.38
N GLY A 13 -5.20 15.87 1.24
CA GLY A 13 -4.96 15.70 2.68
C GLY A 13 -3.76 14.80 2.97
N VAL A 14 -3.79 13.56 2.49
CA VAL A 14 -2.70 12.60 2.72
C VAL A 14 -1.40 13.03 2.05
N TRP A 15 -1.44 13.69 0.90
CA TRP A 15 -0.23 14.28 0.30
C TRP A 15 0.40 15.34 1.21
N LYS A 16 -0.40 16.25 1.79
CA LYS A 16 0.08 17.20 2.79
C LYS A 16 0.71 16.49 3.99
N MET A 17 0.08 15.42 4.48
CA MET A 17 0.61 14.62 5.60
C MET A 17 1.93 13.92 5.25
N MET A 18 2.06 13.37 4.04
CA MET A 18 3.29 12.77 3.53
C MET A 18 4.42 13.81 3.40
N LEU A 19 4.08 15.08 3.14
CA LEU A 19 5.01 16.21 3.21
C LEU A 19 5.28 16.70 4.65
N GLY A 20 4.76 16.01 5.67
CA GLY A 20 4.94 16.33 7.09
C GLY A 20 4.02 17.44 7.62
N ARG A 21 3.06 17.92 6.82
CA ARG A 21 2.18 19.02 7.21
C ARG A 21 0.96 18.51 7.98
N ARG A 22 0.76 19.03 9.19
CA ARG A 22 -0.28 18.58 10.13
C ARG A 22 -1.70 18.99 9.70
N ASP A 23 -1.84 20.09 8.97
CA ASP A 23 -3.10 20.58 8.40
C ASP A 23 -3.69 19.64 7.34
N GLY A 24 -2.93 18.63 6.90
CA GLY A 24 -3.47 17.58 6.02
C GLY A 24 -4.58 16.75 6.67
N LEU A 25 -4.61 16.65 8.01
CA LEU A 25 -5.67 15.95 8.73
C LEU A 25 -7.04 16.62 8.58
N ASP A 26 -7.07 17.94 8.41
CA ASP A 26 -8.31 18.73 8.30
C ASP A 26 -9.08 18.42 7.00
N TYR A 27 -8.42 17.76 6.04
CA TYR A 27 -9.02 17.31 4.79
C TYR A 27 -9.68 15.94 4.92
N LEU A 28 -9.40 15.19 5.98
CA LEU A 28 -9.91 13.83 6.16
C LEU A 28 -11.20 13.85 6.99
N ASP A 29 -12.15 12.99 6.63
CA ASP A 29 -13.34 12.77 7.44
C ASP A 29 -12.99 11.84 8.63
N ILE A 30 -12.62 12.42 9.77
CA ILE A 30 -12.26 11.66 10.99
C ILE A 30 -13.51 11.42 11.84
N THR A 31 -14.44 10.65 11.30
CA THR A 31 -15.65 10.18 11.98
C THR A 31 -15.72 8.65 11.94
N ALA A 32 -16.70 8.06 12.63
CA ALA A 32 -16.95 6.62 12.54
C ALA A 32 -17.35 6.19 11.11
N GLU A 33 -18.10 7.02 10.41
CA GLU A 33 -18.48 6.78 9.02
C GLU A 33 -17.32 7.01 8.06
N GLY A 34 -16.51 8.04 8.30
CA GLY A 34 -15.24 8.29 7.64
C GLY A 34 -14.26 7.11 7.75
N PHE A 35 -14.22 6.44 8.90
CA PHE A 35 -13.42 5.22 9.10
C PHE A 35 -13.84 4.10 8.13
N TRP A 36 -15.11 3.74 8.10
CA TRP A 36 -15.59 2.66 7.22
C TRP A 36 -15.51 3.04 5.75
N SER A 37 -15.85 4.28 5.41
CA SER A 37 -15.77 4.77 4.04
C SER A 37 -14.33 4.83 3.51
N SER A 38 -13.32 4.97 4.37
CA SER A 38 -11.91 4.95 3.96
C SER A 38 -11.47 3.63 3.30
N PHE A 39 -12.14 2.51 3.57
CA PHE A 39 -11.82 1.23 2.92
C PHE A 39 -12.17 1.22 1.42
N PHE A 40 -13.00 2.16 0.94
CA PHE A 40 -13.18 2.38 -0.50
C PHE A 40 -11.87 2.81 -1.19
N ALA A 41 -10.85 3.26 -0.45
CA ALA A 41 -9.53 3.53 -1.00
C ALA A 41 -8.92 2.28 -1.70
N ILE A 42 -9.23 1.07 -1.23
CA ILE A 42 -8.81 -0.17 -1.89
C ILE A 42 -9.44 -0.28 -3.29
N ALA A 43 -10.74 0.01 -3.40
CA ALA A 43 -11.43 0.03 -4.69
C ALA A 43 -10.90 1.14 -5.61
N VAL A 44 -10.57 2.32 -5.06
CA VAL A 44 -9.95 3.43 -5.80
C VAL A 44 -8.53 3.08 -6.27
N ALA A 45 -7.80 2.25 -5.53
CA ALA A 45 -6.48 1.73 -5.89
C ALA A 45 -6.54 0.53 -6.84
N LEU A 46 -7.72 -0.05 -7.08
CA LEU A 46 -7.85 -1.27 -7.89
C LEU A 46 -7.23 -1.14 -9.29
N PRO A 47 -7.43 -0.04 -10.06
CA PRO A 47 -6.84 0.06 -11.39
C PRO A 47 -5.30 -0.05 -11.42
N PRO A 48 -4.52 0.75 -10.65
CA PRO A 48 -3.07 0.59 -10.63
C PRO A 48 -2.61 -0.73 -10.01
N LEU A 49 -3.31 -1.24 -8.98
CA LEU A 49 -2.97 -2.54 -8.39
C LEU A 49 -3.16 -3.69 -9.38
N PHE A 50 -4.26 -3.68 -10.13
CA PHE A 50 -4.53 -4.68 -11.17
C PHE A 50 -3.42 -4.69 -12.23
N ALA A 51 -2.98 -3.51 -12.69
CA ALA A 51 -1.84 -3.42 -13.61
C ALA A 51 -0.57 -4.05 -13.01
N SER A 52 -0.33 -3.85 -11.70
CA SER A 52 0.84 -4.43 -11.02
C SER A 52 0.76 -5.94 -10.89
N TRP A 53 -0.42 -6.51 -10.63
CA TRP A 53 -0.63 -7.96 -10.56
C TRP A 53 -0.47 -8.62 -11.92
N VAL A 54 -0.95 -7.97 -12.99
CA VAL A 54 -0.76 -8.45 -14.36
C VAL A 54 0.73 -8.44 -14.75
N ALA A 55 1.45 -7.36 -14.43
CA ALA A 55 2.89 -7.29 -14.64
C ALA A 55 3.62 -8.39 -13.86
N TYR A 56 3.28 -8.58 -12.59
CA TYR A 56 3.84 -9.62 -11.73
C TYR A 56 3.62 -11.04 -12.29
N ALA A 57 2.40 -11.33 -12.76
CA ALA A 57 2.08 -12.60 -13.38
C ALA A 57 2.82 -12.82 -14.71
N ALA A 58 3.01 -11.76 -15.50
CA ALA A 58 3.79 -11.81 -16.73
C ALA A 58 5.26 -12.14 -16.45
N ASP A 59 5.86 -11.51 -15.44
CA ASP A 59 7.26 -11.76 -15.05
C ASP A 59 7.46 -13.19 -14.53
N LEU A 60 6.59 -13.68 -13.65
CA LEU A 60 6.67 -15.05 -13.09
C LEU A 60 6.51 -16.16 -14.15
N THR A 61 5.86 -15.86 -15.26
CA THR A 61 5.58 -16.83 -16.34
C THR A 61 6.34 -16.50 -17.62
N ALA A 62 7.38 -15.67 -17.53
CA ALA A 62 8.24 -15.36 -18.67
C ALA A 62 8.78 -16.67 -19.28
N GLY A 63 8.54 -16.87 -20.59
CA GLY A 63 8.92 -18.09 -21.30
C GLY A 63 7.93 -19.27 -21.19
N ARG A 64 6.76 -19.11 -20.55
CA ARG A 64 5.69 -20.13 -20.48
C ARG A 64 4.37 -19.55 -21.02
N GLU A 65 3.73 -20.24 -21.96
CA GLU A 65 2.43 -19.84 -22.55
C GLU A 65 1.26 -20.56 -21.86
N GLU A 66 1.02 -20.26 -20.59
CA GLU A 66 -0.09 -20.84 -19.83
C GLU A 66 -1.01 -19.75 -19.27
N ALA A 67 -1.99 -19.33 -20.07
CA ALA A 67 -2.94 -18.27 -19.71
C ALA A 67 -3.72 -18.58 -18.41
N GLY A 68 -4.04 -19.85 -18.15
CA GLY A 68 -4.71 -20.29 -16.92
C GLY A 68 -3.85 -20.05 -15.66
N ILE A 69 -2.54 -20.29 -15.75
CA ILE A 69 -1.60 -20.03 -14.65
C ILE A 69 -1.50 -18.53 -14.38
N ARG A 70 -1.39 -17.70 -15.42
CA ARG A 70 -1.31 -16.23 -15.26
C ARG A 70 -2.54 -15.66 -14.55
N PHE A 71 -3.74 -16.10 -14.92
CA PHE A 71 -4.96 -15.65 -14.27
C PHE A 71 -5.00 -16.04 -12.77
N ALA A 72 -4.59 -17.28 -12.44
CA ALA A 72 -4.49 -17.71 -11.04
C ALA A 72 -3.47 -16.86 -10.24
N ILE A 73 -2.31 -16.54 -10.83
CA ILE A 73 -1.31 -15.68 -10.18
C ILE A 73 -1.88 -14.29 -9.90
N VAL A 74 -2.62 -13.69 -10.84
CA VAL A 74 -3.26 -12.38 -10.63
C VAL A 74 -4.25 -12.42 -9.45
N LEU A 75 -5.07 -13.48 -9.35
CA LEU A 75 -6.02 -13.63 -8.23
C LEU A 75 -5.29 -13.78 -6.89
N TRP A 76 -4.22 -14.57 -6.85
CA TRP A 76 -3.42 -14.73 -5.62
C TRP A 76 -2.66 -13.47 -5.25
N ALA A 77 -2.09 -12.74 -6.21
CA ALA A 77 -1.47 -11.44 -5.97
C ALA A 77 -2.48 -10.43 -5.40
N ALA A 78 -3.70 -10.40 -5.95
CA ALA A 78 -4.78 -9.57 -5.42
C ALA A 78 -5.14 -9.92 -3.97
N PHE A 79 -5.27 -11.21 -3.66
CA PHE A 79 -5.53 -11.67 -2.31
C PHE A 79 -4.40 -11.30 -1.34
N VAL A 80 -3.15 -11.54 -1.74
CA VAL A 80 -1.95 -11.21 -0.96
C VAL A 80 -1.93 -9.72 -0.63
N ASP A 81 -2.10 -8.84 -1.61
CA ASP A 81 -2.02 -7.40 -1.39
C ASP A 81 -3.13 -6.90 -0.48
N VAL A 82 -4.37 -7.36 -0.67
CA VAL A 82 -5.50 -6.99 0.19
C VAL A 82 -5.28 -7.50 1.61
N ALA A 83 -4.78 -8.73 1.78
CA ALA A 83 -4.47 -9.28 3.10
C ALA A 83 -3.33 -8.51 3.78
N ALA A 84 -2.24 -8.23 3.07
CA ALA A 84 -1.09 -7.47 3.57
C ALA A 84 -1.41 -6.01 3.91
N TRP A 85 -2.47 -5.46 3.31
CA TRP A 85 -3.02 -4.14 3.65
C TRP A 85 -3.93 -4.21 4.87
N VAL A 86 -4.94 -5.08 4.89
CA VAL A 86 -6.02 -5.06 5.90
C VAL A 86 -5.63 -5.72 7.21
N VAL A 87 -4.90 -6.84 7.19
CA VAL A 87 -4.56 -7.62 8.39
C VAL A 87 -3.74 -6.80 9.40
N PRO A 88 -2.68 -6.05 9.01
CA PRO A 88 -1.94 -5.21 9.95
C PRO A 88 -2.83 -4.15 10.61
N LEU A 89 -3.76 -3.53 9.87
CA LEU A 89 -4.68 -2.54 10.43
C LEU A 89 -5.59 -3.19 11.47
N ALA A 90 -6.14 -4.38 11.19
CA ALA A 90 -6.96 -5.13 12.13
C ALA A 90 -6.19 -5.49 13.43
N ILE A 91 -4.95 -5.98 13.30
CA ILE A 91 -4.08 -6.29 14.44
C ILE A 91 -3.81 -5.03 15.28
N ILE A 92 -3.50 -3.91 14.64
CA ILE A 92 -3.30 -2.62 15.33
C ILE A 92 -4.57 -2.21 16.07
N GLY A 93 -5.75 -2.40 15.46
CA GLY A 93 -7.04 -2.13 16.10
C GLY A 93 -7.24 -2.95 17.38
N MET A 94 -6.94 -4.24 17.34
CA MET A 94 -6.98 -5.13 18.52
C MET A 94 -5.99 -4.69 19.61
N LEU A 95 -4.83 -4.16 19.22
CA LEU A 95 -3.79 -3.72 20.14
C LEU A 95 -3.93 -2.26 20.57
N ALA A 96 -4.82 -1.47 19.95
CA ALA A 96 -4.86 -0.01 20.06
C ALA A 96 -4.93 0.50 21.51
N LYS A 97 -5.67 -0.22 22.38
CA LYS A 97 -5.75 0.07 23.82
C LYS A 97 -4.42 -0.16 24.53
N ARG A 98 -3.74 -1.26 24.22
CA ARG A 98 -2.47 -1.67 24.84
C ARG A 98 -1.32 -0.74 24.46
N ILE A 99 -1.29 -0.29 23.19
CA ILE A 99 -0.24 0.61 22.69
C ILE A 99 -0.61 2.11 22.80
N GLY A 100 -1.77 2.43 23.37
CA GLY A 100 -2.15 3.81 23.71
C GLY A 100 -2.56 4.70 22.53
N ILE A 101 -3.04 4.13 21.42
CA ILE A 101 -3.42 4.90 20.21
C ILE A 101 -4.94 4.96 19.96
N VAL A 102 -5.79 4.51 20.89
CA VAL A 102 -7.27 4.43 20.69
C VAL A 102 -7.85 5.71 20.09
N LYS A 103 -7.47 6.89 20.60
CA LYS A 103 -7.96 8.20 20.12
C LYS A 103 -7.50 8.58 18.71
N ARG A 104 -6.45 7.95 18.21
CA ARG A 104 -5.81 8.24 16.92
C ARG A 104 -5.93 7.08 15.93
N TYR A 105 -6.45 5.92 16.36
CA TYR A 105 -6.57 4.73 15.53
C TYR A 105 -7.40 5.00 14.27
N ALA A 106 -8.56 5.65 14.40
CA ALA A 106 -9.39 6.01 13.24
C ALA A 106 -8.63 6.91 12.26
N ALA A 107 -8.03 8.01 12.75
CA ALA A 107 -7.23 8.92 11.93
C ALA A 107 -6.06 8.21 11.23
N TYR A 108 -5.40 7.29 11.92
CA TYR A 108 -4.34 6.45 11.37
C TYR A 108 -4.83 5.55 10.24
N VAL A 109 -5.94 4.82 10.44
CA VAL A 109 -6.50 3.93 9.41
C VAL A 109 -6.96 4.72 8.19
N ILE A 110 -7.68 5.84 8.40
CA ILE A 110 -8.17 6.68 7.32
C ILE A 110 -7.01 7.24 6.50
N ALA A 111 -6.00 7.81 7.16
CA ALA A 111 -4.83 8.35 6.49
C ALA A 111 -4.04 7.26 5.76
N THR A 112 -3.87 6.08 6.36
CA THR A 112 -3.15 4.96 5.75
C THR A 112 -3.89 4.44 4.52
N ASN A 113 -5.21 4.29 4.58
CA ASN A 113 -6.00 3.82 3.44
C ASN A 113 -5.91 4.78 2.26
N TRP A 114 -6.19 6.08 2.46
CA TRP A 114 -6.10 7.06 1.37
C TRP A 114 -4.66 7.31 0.92
N GLY A 115 -3.69 7.21 1.83
CA GLY A 115 -2.26 7.32 1.53
C GLY A 115 -1.76 6.19 0.64
N SER A 116 -2.11 4.94 0.97
CA SER A 116 -1.78 3.77 0.16
C SER A 116 -2.42 3.83 -1.21
N ALA A 117 -3.68 4.27 -1.31
CA ALA A 117 -4.33 4.45 -2.61
C ALA A 117 -3.65 5.53 -3.46
N LEU A 118 -3.28 6.67 -2.87
CA LEU A 118 -2.52 7.71 -3.58
C LEU A 118 -1.15 7.16 -4.05
N LEU A 119 -0.45 6.41 -3.20
CA LEU A 119 0.83 5.80 -3.58
C LEU A 119 0.65 4.81 -4.73
N ALA A 120 -0.39 3.97 -4.73
CA ALA A 120 -0.67 3.07 -5.85
C ALA A 120 -0.80 3.84 -7.18
N TRP A 121 -1.51 4.97 -7.18
CA TRP A 121 -1.60 5.85 -8.36
C TRP A 121 -0.27 6.52 -8.73
N ILE A 122 0.55 6.91 -7.75
CA ILE A 122 1.88 7.46 -8.00
C ILE A 122 2.80 6.43 -8.68
N PHE A 123 2.68 5.15 -8.32
CA PHE A 123 3.45 4.05 -8.93
C PHE A 123 2.87 3.56 -10.26
N ALA A 124 1.64 3.91 -10.61
CA ALA A 124 1.00 3.45 -11.85
C ALA A 124 1.84 3.70 -13.12
N PRO A 125 2.47 4.88 -13.32
CA PRO A 125 3.26 5.14 -14.54
C PRO A 125 4.43 4.17 -14.71
N ILE A 126 5.14 3.82 -13.63
CA ILE A 126 6.28 2.90 -13.73
C ILE A 126 5.81 1.46 -14.01
N THR A 127 4.71 1.04 -13.38
CA THR A 127 4.09 -0.26 -13.66
C THR A 127 3.66 -0.38 -15.12
N LEU A 128 3.05 0.66 -15.68
CA LEU A 128 2.65 0.67 -17.10
C LEU A 128 3.88 0.65 -18.03
N LEU A 129 4.95 1.37 -17.71
CA LEU A 129 6.20 1.32 -18.48
C LEU A 129 6.79 -0.09 -18.50
N GLN A 130 6.81 -0.79 -17.36
CA GLN A 130 7.30 -2.17 -17.29
C GLN A 130 6.42 -3.12 -18.11
N LEU A 131 5.09 -2.94 -18.06
CA LEU A 131 4.14 -3.79 -18.77
C LEU A 131 4.22 -3.64 -20.29
N PHE A 132 4.36 -2.40 -20.80
CA PHE A 132 4.36 -2.12 -22.24
C PHE A 132 5.76 -2.13 -22.89
N PHE A 133 6.83 -2.02 -22.09
CA PHE A 133 8.20 -1.95 -22.60
C PHE A 133 9.17 -2.82 -21.76
N PRO A 134 8.92 -4.14 -21.65
CA PRO A 134 9.76 -5.04 -20.86
C PRO A 134 11.21 -5.06 -21.40
N GLY A 135 12.19 -5.07 -20.48
CA GLY A 135 13.61 -5.21 -20.79
C GLY A 135 14.27 -4.02 -21.49
N ARG A 136 13.56 -2.90 -21.69
CA ARG A 136 14.06 -1.73 -22.45
C ARG A 136 14.63 -0.60 -21.59
N PHE A 137 14.42 -0.64 -20.28
CA PHE A 137 14.74 0.47 -19.37
C PHE A 137 15.43 -0.01 -18.08
N ASP A 138 16.77 -0.14 -18.08
CA ASP A 138 17.54 -0.31 -16.82
C ASP A 138 17.31 0.86 -15.84
N VAL A 139 16.98 2.03 -16.38
CA VAL A 139 16.57 3.22 -15.62
C VAL A 139 15.28 2.98 -14.84
N ALA A 140 14.38 2.09 -15.31
CA ALA A 140 13.14 1.79 -14.60
C ALA A 140 13.41 1.09 -13.27
N THR A 141 14.39 0.19 -13.18
CA THR A 141 14.75 -0.49 -11.92
C THR A 141 15.29 0.50 -10.89
N LEU A 142 16.20 1.40 -11.30
CA LEU A 142 16.71 2.45 -10.41
C LEU A 142 15.58 3.40 -9.98
N PHE A 143 14.71 3.78 -10.91
CA PHE A 143 13.57 4.64 -10.60
C PHE A 143 12.58 3.96 -9.64
N ALA A 144 12.30 2.67 -9.82
CA ALA A 144 11.49 1.86 -8.90
C ALA A 144 12.08 1.86 -7.48
N LEU A 145 13.40 1.70 -7.38
CA LEU A 145 14.11 1.71 -6.10
C LEU A 145 14.04 3.08 -5.42
N ILE A 146 14.21 4.17 -6.17
CA ILE A 146 14.05 5.54 -5.66
C ILE A 146 12.62 5.77 -5.19
N MET A 147 11.62 5.37 -5.98
CA MET A 147 10.22 5.50 -5.60
C MET A 147 9.87 4.66 -4.38
N PHE A 148 10.44 3.45 -4.25
CA PHE A 148 10.29 2.61 -3.07
C PHE A 148 10.89 3.28 -1.82
N GLY A 149 12.12 3.81 -1.91
CA GLY A 149 12.71 4.59 -0.82
C GLY A 149 11.88 5.82 -0.45
N ALA A 150 11.37 6.54 -1.45
CA ALA A 150 10.49 7.68 -1.24
C ALA A 150 9.17 7.27 -0.58
N SER A 151 8.55 6.16 -0.98
CA SER A 151 7.29 5.68 -0.40
C SER A 151 7.43 5.34 1.08
N ILE A 152 8.58 4.77 1.49
CA ILE A 152 8.90 4.52 2.90
C ILE A 152 8.93 5.85 3.67
N VAL A 153 9.65 6.86 3.18
CA VAL A 153 9.77 8.17 3.83
C VAL A 153 8.41 8.88 3.91
N LEU A 154 7.64 8.87 2.82
CA LEU A 154 6.31 9.48 2.76
C LEU A 154 5.33 8.79 3.70
N SER A 155 5.34 7.45 3.74
CA SER A 155 4.47 6.66 4.63
C SER A 155 4.83 6.84 6.11
N TYR A 156 6.14 6.96 6.42
CA TYR A 156 6.60 7.32 7.76
C TYR A 156 6.08 8.69 8.21
N ARG A 157 6.21 9.71 7.35
CA ARG A 157 5.72 11.07 7.63
C ARG A 157 4.20 11.09 7.80
N LEU A 158 3.47 10.37 6.94
CA LEU A 158 2.03 10.20 7.05
C LEU A 158 1.64 9.55 8.40
N THR A 159 2.32 8.47 8.79
CA THR A 159 2.10 7.81 10.08
C THR A 159 2.38 8.74 11.26
N HIS A 160 3.47 9.51 11.19
CA HIS A 160 3.82 10.50 12.21
C HIS A 160 2.76 11.58 12.37
N VAL A 161 2.27 12.14 11.26
CA VAL A 161 1.20 13.15 11.29
C VAL A 161 -0.11 12.54 11.81
N ALA A 162 -0.47 11.32 11.37
CA ALA A 162 -1.72 10.68 11.78
C ALA A 162 -1.77 10.34 13.27
N LEU A 163 -0.66 9.83 13.83
CA LEU A 163 -0.58 9.48 15.24
C LEU A 163 -0.37 10.69 16.15
N GLN A 164 0.27 11.77 15.66
CA GLN A 164 0.64 12.93 16.46
C GLN A 164 1.42 12.55 17.74
N ARG A 165 2.36 11.62 17.60
CA ARG A 165 3.23 11.13 18.69
C ARG A 165 4.68 11.45 18.38
N GLN A 166 5.52 11.44 19.41
CA GLN A 166 6.97 11.61 19.27
C GLN A 166 7.60 10.53 18.37
N HIS A 167 8.69 10.88 17.68
CA HIS A 167 9.42 9.97 16.79
C HIS A 167 9.88 8.68 17.48
N ALA A 168 10.21 8.74 18.77
CA ALA A 168 10.57 7.55 19.58
C ALA A 168 9.44 6.50 19.67
N PHE A 169 8.18 6.91 19.50
CA PHE A 169 7.05 5.99 19.39
C PHE A 169 6.77 5.61 17.93
N VAL A 170 6.77 6.61 17.04
CA VAL A 170 6.33 6.43 15.65
C VAL A 170 7.31 5.58 14.84
N ALA A 171 8.62 5.73 15.02
CA ALA A 171 9.62 4.95 14.28
C ALA A 171 9.51 3.44 14.51
N PRO A 172 9.52 2.92 15.75
CA PRO A 172 9.33 1.49 15.96
C PRO A 172 7.92 1.02 15.57
N PHE A 173 6.87 1.83 15.80
CA PHE A 173 5.52 1.51 15.33
C PHE A 173 5.49 1.31 13.81
N PHE A 174 6.00 2.28 13.04
CA PHE A 174 6.04 2.22 11.59
C PHE A 174 6.89 1.05 11.09
N ALA A 175 8.07 0.83 11.69
CA ALA A 175 8.93 -0.29 11.34
C ALA A 175 8.22 -1.64 11.55
N CYS A 176 7.56 -1.85 12.70
CA CYS A 176 6.81 -3.07 12.97
C CYS A 176 5.69 -3.30 11.95
N VAL A 177 4.94 -2.25 11.57
CA VAL A 177 3.89 -2.37 10.56
C VAL A 177 4.48 -2.65 9.19
N PHE A 178 5.50 -1.89 8.77
CA PHE A 178 6.15 -2.04 7.47
C PHE A 178 6.76 -3.43 7.28
N PHE A 179 7.62 -3.87 8.22
CA PHE A 179 8.21 -5.20 8.15
C PHE A 179 7.19 -6.32 8.37
N GLY A 180 6.17 -6.09 9.20
CA GLY A 180 5.07 -7.03 9.38
C GLY A 180 4.25 -7.24 8.10
N SER A 181 3.94 -6.16 7.38
CA SER A 181 3.30 -6.22 6.05
C SER A 181 4.18 -6.95 5.04
N LEU A 182 5.46 -6.61 4.94
CA LEU A 182 6.40 -7.29 4.04
C LEU A 182 6.51 -8.79 4.34
N PHE A 183 6.64 -9.14 5.62
CA PHE A 183 6.67 -10.54 6.05
C PHE A 183 5.38 -11.27 5.66
N LEU A 184 4.21 -10.66 5.88
CA LEU A 184 2.93 -11.25 5.51
C LEU A 184 2.80 -11.42 4.00
N THR A 185 3.22 -10.44 3.20
CA THR A 185 3.28 -10.55 1.73
C THR A 185 4.11 -11.75 1.29
N VAL A 186 5.35 -11.85 1.77
CA VAL A 186 6.26 -12.95 1.39
C VAL A 186 5.70 -14.30 1.85
N LEU A 187 5.21 -14.38 3.09
CA LEU A 187 4.62 -15.61 3.64
C LEU A 187 3.45 -16.09 2.79
N LEU A 188 2.50 -15.20 2.45
CA LEU A 188 1.34 -15.56 1.65
C LEU A 188 1.75 -15.93 0.22
N GLN A 189 2.67 -15.20 -0.40
CA GLN A 189 3.19 -15.55 -1.72
C GLN A 189 3.81 -16.95 -1.75
N GLN A 190 4.58 -17.32 -0.73
CA GLN A 190 5.15 -18.66 -0.58
C GLN A 190 4.06 -19.73 -0.40
N ILE A 191 3.06 -19.49 0.46
CA ILE A 191 1.94 -20.42 0.70
C ILE A 191 1.16 -20.70 -0.60
N PHE A 192 0.96 -19.67 -1.43
CA PHE A 192 0.24 -19.80 -2.70
C PHE A 192 1.12 -20.20 -3.89
N GLY A 193 2.42 -20.43 -3.67
CA GLY A 193 3.35 -20.84 -4.74
C GLY A 193 3.59 -19.75 -5.80
N ILE A 194 3.36 -18.49 -5.44
CA ILE A 194 3.61 -17.32 -6.30
C ILE A 194 4.74 -16.44 -5.75
N GLY A 195 5.56 -16.97 -4.87
CA GLY A 195 6.74 -16.31 -4.32
C GLY A 195 7.99 -16.54 -5.17
N PHE A 196 9.04 -15.79 -4.88
CA PHE A 196 10.36 -16.03 -5.45
C PHE A 196 10.85 -17.44 -5.09
N ASP A 197 11.22 -18.24 -6.10
CA ASP A 197 11.87 -19.54 -5.92
C ASP A 197 13.40 -19.37 -6.07
N PRO A 198 14.19 -19.47 -4.98
CA PRO A 198 15.64 -19.37 -5.04
C PRO A 198 16.33 -20.51 -5.79
N HIS A 199 15.62 -21.61 -6.05
CA HIS A 199 16.14 -22.84 -6.66
C HIS A 199 15.76 -23.00 -8.13
N ALA A 200 15.08 -22.02 -8.73
CA ALA A 200 14.65 -22.05 -10.13
C ALA A 200 15.74 -21.67 -11.16
N TYR A 201 16.99 -21.46 -10.72
CA TYR A 201 18.15 -21.14 -11.56
C TYR A 201 19.34 -22.06 -11.26
#